data_AF-A0A510V2W3-F1
#
_entry.id   AF-A0A510V2W3-F1
#
_cell.length_a   1.000
_cell.length_b   1.000
_cell.length_c   1.000
_cell.angle_alpha   90.00
_cell.angle_beta   90.00
_cell.angle_gamma   90.00
#
_symmetry.space_group_name_H-M   'P 1'
#
loop_
_entity.id
_entity.type
_entity.pdbx_description
1 polymer ?
#
loop_
_entity_poly.entity_id
_entity_poly.type
_entity_poly.pdbx_seq_one_letter_code
_entity_poly.pdbx_strand_id
1 'polypeptide(L)'
;MTLAFRRWSRPRVTPGGSFLSSVGVVRVGAVDEVGGATPDEARAAGASTVDEVVGGRTELPLYRIELSWGGPDPRDALSADTSFTADQRAQLAATLARWDARSPWTRQTLELIRDRPATRAPDLAASVGRETAPFKRDVRRLKELGLTHSLEVGYRLSPRGQAYLEGPVAP
;
A
#
# COMPACT_ATOMS: atom_id res chain seq x y z
N MET A 1 6.57 -4.47 -19.41
CA MET A 1 6.03 -5.77 -18.96
C MET A 1 4.52 -5.70 -18.98
N THR A 2 3.87 -6.63 -19.66
CA THR A 2 2.40 -6.71 -19.82
C THR A 2 1.86 -8.09 -19.45
N LEU A 3 2.73 -9.07 -19.21
CA LEU A 3 2.36 -10.39 -18.71
C LEU A 3 3.07 -10.68 -17.37
N ALA A 4 2.50 -11.61 -16.61
CA ALA A 4 3.18 -12.27 -15.51
C ALA A 4 2.81 -13.76 -15.50
N PHE A 5 3.78 -14.60 -15.15
CA PHE A 5 3.56 -16.04 -14.98
C PHE A 5 3.74 -16.42 -13.51
N ARG A 6 2.81 -17.21 -12.96
CA ARG A 6 2.85 -17.61 -11.55
C ARG A 6 2.37 -19.04 -11.36
N ARG A 7 3.10 -19.79 -10.54
CA ARG A 7 2.70 -21.14 -10.11
C ARG A 7 1.95 -21.12 -8.79
N TRP A 8 0.67 -21.45 -8.82
CA TRP A 8 -0.21 -21.43 -7.65
C TRP A 8 -1.15 -22.63 -7.65
N SER A 9 -1.57 -23.08 -6.46
CA SER A 9 -2.64 -24.08 -6.35
C SER A 9 -4.02 -23.54 -6.77
N ARG A 10 -4.19 -22.22 -6.80
CA ARG A 10 -5.37 -21.49 -7.26
C ARG A 10 -5.00 -20.03 -7.56
N PRO A 11 -5.68 -19.34 -8.49
CA PRO A 11 -5.44 -17.93 -8.78
C PRO A 11 -5.46 -17.07 -7.50
N ARG A 12 -4.48 -16.17 -7.37
CA ARG A 12 -4.39 -15.18 -6.26
C ARG A 12 -4.77 -13.76 -6.68
N VAL A 13 -5.09 -13.58 -7.95
CA VAL A 13 -5.63 -12.34 -8.52
C VAL A 13 -6.89 -12.68 -9.29
N THR A 14 -7.78 -11.72 -9.39
CA THR A 14 -9.07 -11.88 -10.06
C THR A 14 -9.06 -11.09 -11.36
N PRO A 15 -9.52 -11.68 -12.50
CA PRO A 15 -9.72 -10.93 -13.73
C PRO A 15 -10.57 -9.67 -13.52
N GLY A 16 -10.18 -8.56 -14.14
CA GLY A 16 -10.80 -7.24 -13.94
C GLY A 16 -10.45 -6.55 -12.62
N GLY A 17 -9.73 -7.23 -11.72
CA GLY A 17 -9.26 -6.66 -10.46
C GLY A 17 -8.10 -5.67 -10.65
N SER A 18 -7.69 -5.03 -9.57
CA SER A 18 -6.47 -4.22 -9.55
C SER A 18 -5.77 -4.32 -8.20
N PHE A 19 -4.48 -3.98 -8.18
CA PHE A 19 -3.69 -3.92 -6.96
C PHE A 19 -2.63 -2.81 -7.04
N LEU A 20 -2.17 -2.37 -5.88
CA LEU A 20 -1.09 -1.40 -5.77
C LEU A 20 0.28 -2.08 -5.87
N SER A 21 1.15 -1.50 -6.67
CA SER A 21 2.55 -1.89 -6.85
C SER A 21 3.48 -0.70 -6.63
N SER A 22 4.79 -0.90 -6.75
CA SER A 22 5.77 0.21 -6.70
C SER A 22 5.62 1.21 -7.85
N VAL A 23 4.99 0.83 -8.97
CA VAL A 23 4.79 1.69 -10.14
C VAL A 23 3.38 2.29 -10.23
N GLY A 24 2.60 2.17 -9.15
CA GLY A 24 1.20 2.60 -9.08
C GLY A 24 0.21 1.44 -9.16
N VAL A 25 -1.00 1.74 -9.61
CA VAL A 25 -2.07 0.76 -9.77
C VAL A 25 -1.78 -0.12 -10.97
N VAL A 26 -1.87 -1.43 -10.79
CA VAL A 26 -1.81 -2.42 -11.87
C VAL A 26 -3.18 -3.07 -12.00
N ARG A 27 -3.73 -3.12 -13.21
CA ARG A 27 -4.98 -3.81 -13.54
C ARG A 27 -4.67 -5.22 -14.01
N VAL A 28 -5.50 -6.16 -13.58
CA VAL A 28 -5.45 -7.56 -13.94
C VAL A 28 -6.42 -7.80 -15.09
N GLY A 29 -5.90 -8.23 -16.23
CA GLY A 29 -6.67 -8.68 -17.39
C GLY A 29 -7.06 -10.15 -17.26
N ALA A 30 -6.88 -10.93 -18.32
CA ALA A 30 -7.12 -12.37 -18.28
C ALA A 30 -6.18 -13.09 -17.30
N VAL A 31 -6.68 -14.19 -16.72
CA VAL A 31 -5.92 -15.09 -15.86
C VAL A 31 -6.21 -16.51 -16.35
N ASP A 32 -5.29 -17.06 -17.13
CA ASP A 32 -5.46 -18.35 -17.81
C ASP A 32 -4.51 -19.38 -17.21
N GLU A 33 -5.00 -20.59 -16.94
CA GLU A 33 -4.12 -21.73 -16.68
C GLU A 33 -3.48 -22.20 -17.99
N VAL A 34 -2.16 -22.33 -18.01
CA VAL A 34 -1.38 -22.64 -19.21
C VAL A 34 -0.37 -23.76 -18.94
N GLY A 35 -0.02 -24.51 -19.99
CA GLY A 35 1.00 -25.56 -19.90
C GLY A 35 2.44 -25.05 -19.98
N GLY A 36 2.65 -23.80 -20.40
CA GLY A 36 3.96 -23.21 -20.62
C GLY A 36 3.86 -21.76 -21.12
N ALA A 37 4.99 -21.23 -21.61
CA ALA A 37 5.07 -19.90 -22.19
C ALA A 37 5.92 -19.95 -23.47
N THR A 38 5.63 -19.04 -24.39
CA THR A 38 6.45 -18.80 -25.58
C THR A 38 7.58 -17.81 -25.28
N PRO A 39 8.63 -17.75 -26.11
CA PRO A 39 9.67 -16.71 -25.98
C PRO A 39 9.12 -15.28 -26.07
N ASP A 40 8.07 -15.04 -26.85
CA ASP A 40 7.41 -13.74 -26.94
C ASP A 40 6.70 -13.38 -25.63
N GLU A 41 5.99 -14.34 -25.03
CA GLU A 41 5.34 -14.15 -23.73
C GLU A 41 6.34 -13.97 -22.60
N ALA A 42 7.48 -14.68 -22.63
CA ALA A 42 8.58 -14.48 -21.68
C ALA A 42 9.11 -13.04 -21.76
N ARG A 43 9.36 -12.51 -22.97
CA ARG A 43 9.76 -11.11 -23.17
C ARG A 43 8.68 -10.14 -22.70
N ALA A 44 7.41 -10.40 -22.98
CA ALA A 44 6.30 -9.57 -22.48
C ALA A 44 6.20 -9.60 -20.95
N ALA A 45 6.63 -10.68 -20.31
CA ALA A 45 6.78 -10.80 -18.86
C ALA A 45 8.09 -10.19 -18.30
N GLY A 46 8.93 -9.60 -19.15
CA GLY A 46 10.19 -8.98 -18.76
C GLY A 46 11.33 -9.97 -18.49
N ALA A 47 11.18 -11.22 -18.93
CA ALA A 47 12.19 -12.26 -18.80
C ALA A 47 12.99 -12.44 -20.11
N SER A 48 14.20 -12.97 -19.98
CA SER A 48 15.09 -13.24 -21.13
C SER A 48 14.83 -14.62 -21.74
N THR A 49 14.30 -15.55 -20.94
CA THR A 49 14.09 -16.95 -21.32
C THR A 49 12.72 -17.46 -20.86
N VAL A 50 12.24 -18.53 -21.49
CA VAL A 50 10.98 -19.21 -21.09
C VAL A 50 11.13 -19.83 -19.70
N ASP A 51 12.28 -20.43 -19.39
CA ASP A 51 12.53 -21.10 -18.11
C ASP A 51 12.42 -20.14 -16.91
N GLU A 52 12.82 -18.88 -17.08
CA GLU A 52 12.67 -17.83 -16.05
C GLU A 52 11.20 -17.59 -15.66
N VAL A 53 10.24 -17.79 -16.57
CA VAL A 53 8.81 -17.53 -16.32
C VAL A 53 8.03 -18.78 -15.96
N VAL A 54 8.41 -19.95 -16.47
CA VAL A 54 7.69 -21.22 -16.21
C VAL A 54 8.26 -22.05 -15.06
N GLY A 55 9.45 -21.70 -14.56
CA GLY A 55 10.15 -22.42 -13.50
C GLY A 55 9.49 -22.36 -12.11
N GLY A 56 10.19 -22.89 -11.10
CA GLY A 56 9.73 -22.91 -9.71
C GLY A 56 9.04 -24.22 -9.31
N ARG A 57 7.91 -24.12 -8.58
CA ARG A 57 7.13 -25.27 -8.08
C ARG A 57 6.31 -25.94 -9.17
N THR A 58 6.97 -26.73 -10.02
CA THR A 58 6.40 -27.33 -11.23
C THR A 58 5.21 -28.25 -10.99
N GLU A 59 5.01 -28.72 -9.76
CA GLU A 59 3.84 -29.49 -9.32
C GLU A 59 2.56 -28.65 -9.25
N LEU A 60 2.66 -27.31 -9.24
CA LEU A 60 1.52 -26.41 -9.21
C LEU A 60 1.17 -25.92 -10.63
N PRO A 61 -0.13 -25.70 -10.93
CA PRO A 61 -0.58 -25.06 -12.15
C PRO A 61 0.13 -23.74 -12.42
N LEU A 62 0.48 -23.50 -13.69
CA LEU A 62 1.06 -22.26 -14.17
C LEU A 62 -0.06 -21.36 -14.70
N TYR A 63 -0.14 -20.14 -14.19
CA TYR A 63 -1.10 -19.14 -14.67
C TYR A 63 -0.38 -18.05 -15.45
N ARG A 64 -0.90 -17.73 -16.65
CA ARG A 64 -0.57 -16.53 -17.42
C ARG A 64 -1.53 -15.42 -17.01
N ILE A 65 -0.99 -14.27 -16.64
CA ILE A 65 -1.73 -13.13 -16.11
C ILE A 65 -1.45 -11.93 -17.00
N GLU A 66 -2.48 -11.35 -17.59
CA GLU A 66 -2.37 -10.07 -18.29
C GLU A 66 -2.36 -8.92 -17.30
N LEU A 67 -1.46 -7.95 -17.53
CA LEU A 67 -1.28 -6.79 -16.69
C LEU A 67 -1.27 -5.52 -17.54
N SER A 68 -1.96 -4.49 -17.06
CA SER A 68 -1.87 -3.15 -17.64
C SER A 68 -1.69 -2.10 -16.54
N TRP A 69 -1.07 -0.98 -16.89
CA TRP A 69 -0.94 0.14 -15.96
C TRP A 69 -2.30 0.81 -15.75
N GLY A 70 -2.71 0.88 -14.50
CA GLY A 70 -4.02 1.37 -14.09
C GLY A 70 -4.04 2.84 -13.66
N GLY A 71 -2.88 3.46 -13.50
CA GLY A 71 -2.71 4.83 -13.02
C GLY A 71 -1.67 4.96 -11.91
N PRO A 72 -1.34 6.20 -11.49
CA PRO A 72 -0.48 6.43 -10.34
C PRO A 72 -1.12 5.91 -9.06
N ASP A 73 -0.33 5.79 -7.98
CA ASP A 73 -0.87 5.47 -6.67
C ASP A 73 -1.80 6.62 -6.20
N PRO A 74 -3.11 6.38 -6.00
CA PRO A 74 -4.03 7.44 -5.58
C PRO A 74 -3.66 8.04 -4.22
N ARG A 75 -2.86 7.34 -3.41
CA ARG A 75 -2.36 7.83 -2.12
C ARG A 75 -1.37 8.98 -2.29
N ASP A 76 -0.68 9.08 -3.41
CA ASP A 76 0.27 10.17 -3.65
C ASP A 76 -0.48 11.49 -3.77
N ALA A 77 -1.47 11.55 -4.65
CA ALA A 77 -2.35 12.71 -4.81
C ALA A 77 -3.09 13.03 -3.51
N LEU A 78 -3.65 12.01 -2.84
CA LEU A 78 -4.34 12.21 -1.57
C LEU A 78 -3.39 12.80 -0.52
N SER A 79 -2.16 12.30 -0.38
CA SER A 79 -1.24 12.76 0.64
C SER A 79 -0.72 14.18 0.42
N ALA A 80 -0.76 14.67 -0.84
CA ALA A 80 -0.40 16.04 -1.21
C ALA A 80 -1.56 17.03 -1.05
N ASP A 81 -2.81 16.57 -1.02
CA ASP A 81 -3.98 17.42 -0.86
C ASP A 81 -4.13 17.92 0.59
N THR A 82 -3.71 19.16 0.81
CA THR A 82 -3.83 19.88 2.08
C THR A 82 -5.17 20.60 2.25
N SER A 83 -6.00 20.62 1.21
CA SER A 83 -7.31 21.24 1.28
C SER A 83 -8.29 20.30 1.99
N PHE A 84 -9.07 20.87 2.90
CA PHE A 84 -10.14 20.15 3.57
C PHE A 84 -11.39 21.02 3.51
N THR A 85 -12.45 20.51 2.90
CA THR A 85 -13.79 21.01 3.23
C THR A 85 -14.14 20.62 4.67
N ALA A 86 -15.10 21.32 5.27
CA ALA A 86 -15.60 20.98 6.61
C ALA A 86 -16.05 19.51 6.69
N ASP A 87 -16.78 19.05 5.67
CA ASP A 87 -17.26 17.66 5.59
C ASP A 87 -16.12 16.65 5.48
N GLN A 88 -15.11 16.90 4.63
CA GLN A 88 -13.95 16.01 4.50
C GLN A 88 -13.17 15.91 5.81
N ARG A 89 -12.98 17.04 6.51
CA ARG A 89 -12.33 17.04 7.83
C ARG A 89 -13.16 16.28 8.86
N ALA A 90 -14.47 16.48 8.90
CA ALA A 90 -15.36 15.78 9.82
C ALA A 90 -15.39 14.26 9.57
N GLN A 91 -15.44 13.83 8.31
CA GLN A 91 -15.38 12.42 7.93
C GLN A 91 -14.05 11.76 8.33
N LEU A 92 -12.93 12.47 8.13
CA LEU A 92 -11.62 12.01 8.54
C LEU A 92 -11.55 11.89 10.07
N ALA A 93 -12.01 12.91 10.80
CA ALA A 93 -12.05 12.89 12.26
C ALA A 93 -12.93 11.75 12.81
N ALA A 94 -14.12 11.53 12.24
CA ALA A 94 -15.00 10.43 12.61
C ALA A 94 -14.34 9.05 12.36
N THR A 95 -13.60 8.92 11.26
CA THR A 95 -12.85 7.70 10.95
C THR A 95 -11.78 7.42 11.99
N LEU A 96 -10.99 8.43 12.38
CA LEU A 96 -9.95 8.30 13.39
C LEU A 96 -10.56 8.03 14.78
N ALA A 97 -11.63 8.73 15.15
CA ALA A 97 -12.35 8.52 16.41
C ALA A 97 -12.88 7.08 16.54
N ARG A 98 -13.40 6.50 15.44
CA ARG A 98 -13.80 5.08 15.41
C ARG A 98 -12.62 4.13 15.66
N TRP A 99 -11.43 4.46 15.17
CA TRP A 99 -10.23 3.66 15.41
C TRP A 99 -9.69 3.82 16.83
N ASP A 100 -9.90 4.98 17.43
CA ASP A 100 -9.50 5.32 18.78
C ASP A 100 -10.50 4.84 19.86
N ALA A 101 -11.67 4.33 19.46
CA ALA A 101 -12.76 3.94 20.37
C ALA A 101 -12.35 2.95 21.48
N ARG A 102 -11.35 2.09 21.24
CA ARG A 102 -10.81 1.17 22.26
C ARG A 102 -9.65 1.76 23.05
N SER A 103 -8.86 2.61 22.42
CA SER A 103 -7.70 3.27 23.00
C SER A 103 -7.29 4.40 22.07
N PRO A 104 -7.05 5.62 22.55
CA PRO A 104 -6.59 6.72 21.71
C PRO A 104 -5.16 6.46 21.25
N TRP A 105 -4.93 6.44 19.93
CA TRP A 105 -3.61 6.24 19.35
C TRP A 105 -3.34 7.09 18.11
N THR A 106 -4.38 7.50 17.35
CA THR A 106 -4.18 8.11 16.03
C THR A 106 -3.43 9.45 16.12
N ARG A 107 -3.96 10.41 16.90
CA ARG A 107 -3.33 11.72 17.10
C ARG A 107 -1.95 11.61 17.74
N GLN A 108 -1.81 10.81 18.80
CA GLN A 108 -0.52 10.57 19.46
C GLN A 108 0.53 10.05 18.47
N THR A 109 0.14 9.12 17.57
CA THR A 109 1.05 8.56 16.57
C THR A 109 1.44 9.60 15.52
N LEU A 110 0.50 10.44 15.06
CA LEU A 110 0.79 11.52 14.11
C LEU A 110 1.74 12.56 14.73
N GLU A 111 1.50 12.97 15.97
CA GLU A 111 2.37 13.89 16.71
C GLU A 111 3.76 13.28 16.95
N LEU A 112 3.82 12.00 17.35
CA LEU A 112 5.09 11.28 17.51
C LEU A 112 5.90 11.23 16.21
N ILE A 113 5.25 10.99 15.07
CA ILE A 113 5.91 10.98 13.75
C ILE A 113 6.35 12.39 13.32
N ARG A 114 5.57 13.43 13.64
CA ARG A 114 5.94 14.84 13.41
C ARG A 114 7.20 15.21 14.18
N ASP A 115 7.25 14.84 15.45
CA ASP A 115 8.29 15.28 16.37
C ASP A 115 9.59 14.45 16.20
N ARG A 116 9.49 13.24 15.63
CA ARG A 116 10.62 12.32 15.44
C ARG A 116 10.64 11.69 14.02
N PRO A 117 10.73 12.50 12.95
CA PRO A 117 10.73 12.00 11.59
C PRO A 117 11.94 11.11 11.32
N ALA A 118 11.82 10.18 10.37
CA ALA A 118 12.85 9.21 10.00
C ALA A 118 13.37 8.30 11.13
N THR A 119 12.64 8.22 12.26
CA THR A 119 12.96 7.29 13.35
C THR A 119 12.44 5.90 13.05
N ARG A 120 13.23 4.86 13.37
CA ARG A 120 12.84 3.48 13.09
C ARG A 120 11.56 3.12 13.84
N ALA A 121 10.73 2.29 13.21
CA ALA A 121 9.45 1.88 13.79
C ALA A 121 9.57 1.18 15.17
N PRO A 122 10.58 0.32 15.44
CA PRO A 122 10.77 -0.26 16.77
C PRO A 122 11.01 0.81 17.84
N ASP A 123 11.83 1.82 17.54
CA ASP A 123 12.19 2.88 18.49
C ASP A 123 10.98 3.78 18.80
N LEU A 124 10.19 4.12 17.77
CA LEU A 124 8.93 4.85 17.96
C LEU A 124 7.94 4.04 18.81
N ALA A 125 7.74 2.76 18.49
CA ALA A 125 6.83 1.88 19.22
C ALA A 125 7.26 1.72 20.69
N ALA A 126 8.54 1.49 20.95
CA ALA A 126 9.11 1.38 22.29
C ALA A 126 8.90 2.66 23.09
N SER A 127 9.03 3.84 22.47
CA SER A 127 8.85 5.13 23.14
C SER A 127 7.43 5.38 23.67
N VAL A 128 6.45 4.63 23.17
CA VAL A 128 5.05 4.66 23.65
C VAL A 128 4.62 3.32 24.28
N GLY A 129 5.58 2.46 24.63
CA GLY A 129 5.31 1.18 25.29
C GLY A 129 4.54 0.17 24.44
N ARG A 130 4.67 0.22 23.11
CA ARG A 130 3.94 -0.63 22.16
C ARG A 130 4.85 -1.63 21.47
N GLU A 131 4.28 -2.78 21.13
CA GLU A 131 4.90 -3.72 20.20
C GLU A 131 5.03 -3.14 18.79
N THR A 132 6.13 -3.46 18.10
CA THR A 132 6.44 -2.91 16.77
C THR A 132 5.42 -3.30 15.70
N ALA A 133 5.02 -4.58 15.61
CA ALA A 133 4.16 -5.04 14.53
C ALA A 133 2.75 -4.40 14.57
N PRO A 134 2.05 -4.34 15.72
CA PRO A 134 0.82 -3.56 15.85
C PRO A 134 1.00 -2.08 15.52
N PHE A 135 2.10 -1.44 15.96
CA PHE A 135 2.39 -0.05 15.64
C PHE A 135 2.54 0.19 14.13
N LYS A 136 3.29 -0.67 13.42
CA LYS A 136 3.45 -0.57 11.96
C LYS A 136 2.12 -0.72 11.22
N ARG A 137 1.23 -1.61 11.71
CA ARG A 137 -0.11 -1.79 11.13
C ARG A 137 -0.94 -0.51 11.28
N ASP A 138 -0.86 0.14 12.43
CA ASP A 138 -1.56 1.39 12.70
C ASP A 138 -1.03 2.56 11.85
N VAL A 139 0.30 2.70 11.73
CA VAL A 139 0.91 3.69 10.82
C VAL A 139 0.50 3.43 9.37
N ARG A 140 0.38 2.16 8.96
CA ARG A 140 -0.12 1.81 7.62
C ARG A 140 -1.56 2.30 7.39
N ARG A 141 -2.44 2.18 8.39
CA ARG A 141 -3.81 2.70 8.30
C ARG A 141 -3.83 4.22 8.16
N LEU A 142 -2.95 4.93 8.87
CA LEU A 142 -2.79 6.39 8.69
C LEU A 142 -2.26 6.75 7.29
N LYS A 143 -1.34 5.95 6.73
CA LYS A 143 -0.86 6.11 5.35
C LYS A 143 -1.97 5.91 4.33
N GLU A 144 -2.89 4.97 4.55
CA GLU A 144 -4.05 4.73 3.67
C GLU A 144 -5.00 5.94 3.63
N LEU A 145 -5.05 6.75 4.69
CA LEU A 145 -5.74 8.04 4.72
C LEU A 145 -4.91 9.22 4.19
N GLY A 146 -3.72 8.94 3.64
CA GLY A 146 -2.81 9.94 3.12
C GLY A 146 -2.14 10.80 4.19
N LEU A 147 -2.11 10.40 5.47
CA LEU A 147 -1.61 11.24 6.58
C LEU A 147 -0.10 11.06 6.87
N THR A 148 0.52 10.02 6.34
CA THR A 148 1.94 9.71 6.56
C THR A 148 2.62 9.23 5.29
N HIS A 149 3.93 9.41 5.22
CA HIS A 149 4.81 8.79 4.20
C HIS A 149 5.72 7.76 4.86
N SER A 150 5.92 6.64 4.17
CA SER A 150 6.97 5.68 4.53
C SER A 150 8.28 6.15 3.91
N LEU A 151 9.35 6.13 4.69
CA LEU A 151 10.70 6.40 4.23
C LEU A 151 11.47 5.09 4.15
N GLU A 152 12.68 5.13 3.61
CA GLU A 152 13.64 4.02 3.72
C GLU A 152 13.86 3.66 5.19
N VAL A 153 14.01 4.68 6.04
CA VAL A 153 14.07 4.53 7.49
C VAL A 153 12.95 5.33 8.13
N GLY A 154 12.01 4.64 8.77
CA GLY A 154 10.96 5.27 9.56
C GLY A 154 9.84 5.93 8.74
N TYR A 155 9.31 7.03 9.29
CA TYR A 155 8.12 7.71 8.78
C TYR A 155 8.28 9.22 8.84
N ARG A 156 7.45 9.93 8.09
CA ARG A 156 7.17 11.35 8.28
C ARG A 156 5.69 11.62 8.06
N LEU A 157 5.19 12.76 8.52
CA LEU A 157 3.87 13.23 8.09
C LEU A 157 3.90 13.58 6.60
N SER A 158 2.78 13.36 5.93
CA SER A 158 2.54 13.94 4.61
C SER A 158 2.12 15.42 4.76
N PRO A 159 2.11 16.21 3.67
CA PRO A 159 1.50 17.55 3.67
C PRO A 159 0.07 17.54 4.21
N ARG A 160 -0.77 16.58 3.76
CA ARG A 160 -2.14 16.41 4.28
C ARG A 160 -2.18 16.12 5.78
N GLY A 161 -1.27 15.27 6.27
CA GLY A 161 -1.17 14.92 7.69
C GLY A 161 -0.79 16.11 8.57
N GLN A 162 0.14 16.95 8.11
CA GLN A 162 0.50 18.20 8.78
C GLN A 162 -0.70 19.16 8.84
N ALA A 163 -1.34 19.42 7.69
CA ALA A 163 -2.52 20.28 7.60
C ALA A 163 -3.71 19.77 8.45
N TYR A 164 -3.85 18.44 8.58
CA TYR A 164 -4.86 17.86 9.48
C TYR A 164 -4.56 18.19 10.95
N LEU A 165 -3.31 17.98 11.40
CA LEU A 165 -2.89 18.22 12.79
C LEU A 165 -2.94 19.70 13.20
N GLU A 166 -2.53 20.60 12.31
CA GLU A 166 -2.47 22.05 12.55
C GLU A 166 -3.84 22.72 12.45
N GLY A 167 -4.74 22.12 11.68
CA GLY A 167 -6.10 22.63 11.54
C GLY A 167 -6.95 22.43 12.80
N PRO A 168 -8.15 23.04 12.83
CA PRO A 168 -9.05 22.95 13.97
C PRO A 168 -9.38 21.50 14.30
N VAL A 169 -9.44 21.22 15.60
CA VAL A 169 -9.98 19.97 16.12
C VAL A 169 -11.45 19.94 15.72
N ALA A 170 -11.87 18.89 15.02
CA ALA A 170 -13.29 18.71 14.70
C ALA A 170 -14.08 18.59 16.02
N PRO A 171 -15.26 19.23 16.12
CA PRO A 171 -16.08 19.21 17.33
C PRO A 171 -16.51 17.79 17.74
#